data_AF-A0A976KXV3-F1
#
_entry.id   AF-A0A976KXV3-F1
#
_cell.length_a   1.000
_cell.length_b   1.000
_cell.length_c   1.000
_cell.angle_alpha   90.00
_cell.angle_beta   90.00
_cell.angle_gamma   90.00
#
_symmetry.space_group_name_H-M   'P 1'
#
loop_
_entity.id
_entity.type
_entity.pdbx_description
1 polymer ?
#
loop_
_entity_poly.entity_id
_entity_poly.type
_entity_poly.pdbx_seq_one_letter_code
_entity_poly.pdbx_strand_id
1 'polypeptide(L)'
;MPLPSHHSLELTRSYRSQSSAASDDPGLIGRLLRDASEALAMALLTLDSDGADESRHEKHSRAAKARSLLAEAVTALSRAKVYLPKIHTYAVPAVMASVRGVDRELSRLHQLASTLTMRNCDLLPGRRADTPLSPADEAQLRQVLEELRLQSKLGRVARYRWLGFAVCLAALTPAFGGATAALALICAAGAVWQLSRARQPALTAGR
;
A
#
# COMPACT_ATOMS: atom_id res chain seq x y z
N MET A 1 -8.84 -58.58 11.51
CA MET A 1 -8.69 -57.21 10.99
C MET A 1 -8.41 -56.28 12.16
N PRO A 2 -7.17 -55.77 12.34
CA PRO A 2 -6.83 -54.94 13.50
C PRO A 2 -7.15 -53.46 13.22
N LEU A 3 -7.69 -52.77 14.23
CA LEU A 3 -8.13 -51.38 14.18
C LEU A 3 -6.95 -50.41 14.40
N PRO A 4 -6.76 -49.38 13.55
CA PRO A 4 -5.77 -48.33 13.77
C PRO A 4 -6.37 -47.17 14.59
N SER A 5 -6.36 -47.26 15.92
CA SER A 5 -7.03 -46.24 16.77
C SER A 5 -6.15 -45.57 17.84
N HIS A 6 -4.87 -45.91 17.97
CA HIS A 6 -4.01 -45.33 19.01
C HIS A 6 -3.10 -44.20 18.54
N HIS A 7 -2.75 -44.11 17.26
CA HIS A 7 -1.79 -43.11 16.78
C HIS A 7 -2.35 -41.68 16.66
N SER A 8 -3.64 -41.52 16.37
CA SER A 8 -4.27 -40.21 16.20
C SER A 8 -4.46 -39.46 17.53
N LEU A 9 -4.63 -40.18 18.64
CA LEU A 9 -4.80 -39.56 19.96
C LEU A 9 -3.48 -39.03 20.53
N GLU A 10 -2.36 -39.69 20.27
CA GLU A 10 -1.05 -39.20 20.72
C GLU A 10 -0.63 -37.93 20.00
N LEU A 11 -0.82 -37.84 18.67
CA LEU A 11 -0.56 -36.62 17.90
C LEU A 11 -1.35 -35.42 18.43
N THR A 12 -2.61 -35.63 18.80
CA THR A 12 -3.48 -34.56 19.33
C THR A 12 -3.02 -34.08 20.71
N ARG A 13 -2.48 -34.99 21.54
CA ARG A 13 -1.98 -34.68 22.89
C ARG A 13 -0.64 -33.93 22.84
N SER A 14 0.26 -34.34 21.95
CA SER A 14 1.55 -33.67 21.72
C SER A 14 1.36 -32.25 21.18
N TYR A 15 0.40 -32.03 20.29
CA TYR A 15 0.09 -30.70 19.76
C TYR A 15 -0.45 -29.76 20.86
N ARG A 16 -1.31 -30.29 21.75
CA ARG A 16 -1.87 -29.51 22.86
C ARG A 16 -0.82 -29.20 23.94
N SER A 17 0.13 -30.10 24.23
CA SER A 17 1.19 -29.81 25.21
C SER A 17 2.24 -28.83 24.65
N GLN A 18 2.58 -28.91 23.36
CA GLN A 18 3.46 -27.92 22.73
C GLN A 18 2.81 -26.54 22.66
N SER A 19 1.51 -26.46 22.39
CA SER A 19 0.78 -25.19 22.40
C SER A 19 0.65 -24.57 23.80
N SER A 20 0.65 -25.39 24.86
CA SER A 20 0.60 -24.94 26.26
C SER A 20 1.97 -24.59 26.85
N ALA A 21 3.06 -25.14 26.32
CA ALA A 21 4.42 -24.79 26.74
C ALA A 21 4.97 -23.59 25.95
N ALA A 22 4.55 -23.44 24.67
CA ALA A 22 4.94 -22.31 23.84
C ALA A 22 4.11 -21.04 24.09
N SER A 23 2.96 -21.13 24.78
CA SER A 23 2.19 -19.97 25.23
C SER A 23 2.90 -19.12 26.28
N ASP A 24 3.95 -19.66 26.91
CA ASP A 24 4.67 -19.01 28.02
C ASP A 24 6.02 -18.41 27.60
N ASP A 25 6.42 -18.48 26.31
CA ASP A 25 7.64 -17.84 25.81
C ASP A 25 7.32 -16.47 25.16
N PRO A 26 7.35 -15.36 25.93
CA PRO A 26 7.15 -14.01 25.39
C PRO A 26 8.21 -13.65 24.34
N GLY A 27 9.38 -14.30 24.35
CA GLY A 27 10.46 -14.09 23.39
C GLY A 27 10.10 -14.58 21.99
N LEU A 28 9.40 -15.72 21.89
CA LEU A 28 8.96 -16.27 20.61
C LEU A 28 7.92 -15.39 19.93
N ILE A 29 6.93 -14.90 20.68
CA ILE A 29 5.90 -13.99 20.16
C ILE A 29 6.55 -12.69 19.68
N GLY A 30 7.47 -12.13 20.48
CA GLY A 30 8.21 -10.93 20.12
C GLY A 30 9.01 -11.09 18.82
N ARG A 31 9.65 -12.24 18.59
CA ARG A 31 10.35 -12.56 17.33
C ARG A 31 9.38 -12.61 16.15
N LEU A 32 8.28 -13.37 16.26
CA LEU A 32 7.31 -13.47 15.17
C LEU A 32 6.68 -12.12 14.79
N LEU A 33 6.39 -11.27 15.77
CA LEU A 33 5.87 -9.92 15.53
C LEU A 33 6.93 -9.00 14.91
N ARG A 34 8.21 -9.18 15.25
CA ARG A 34 9.33 -8.47 14.63
C ARG A 34 9.51 -8.89 13.17
N ASP A 35 9.56 -10.19 12.90
CA ASP A 35 9.66 -10.74 11.54
C ASP A 35 8.51 -10.24 10.67
N ALA A 36 7.28 -10.26 11.20
CA ALA A 36 6.12 -9.71 10.53
C ALA A 36 6.25 -8.21 10.23
N SER A 37 6.75 -7.42 11.20
CA SER A 37 6.93 -5.99 11.04
C SER A 37 7.99 -5.64 9.99
N GLU A 38 9.09 -6.39 9.96
CA GLU A 38 10.19 -6.20 9.01
C GLU A 38 9.73 -6.56 7.60
N ALA A 39 9.06 -7.71 7.44
CA ALA A 39 8.50 -8.13 6.15
C ALA A 39 7.44 -7.13 5.63
N LEU A 40 6.58 -6.57 6.50
CA LEU A 40 5.63 -5.52 6.13
C LEU A 40 6.32 -4.23 5.70
N ALA A 41 7.35 -3.79 6.44
CA ALA A 41 8.11 -2.59 6.11
C ALA A 41 8.82 -2.75 4.75
N MET A 42 9.48 -3.89 4.54
CA MET A 42 10.13 -4.21 3.26
C MET A 42 9.13 -4.31 2.11
N ALA A 43 7.93 -4.86 2.35
CA ALA A 43 6.88 -4.90 1.35
C ALA A 43 6.40 -3.48 0.96
N LEU A 44 6.17 -2.60 1.95
CA LEU A 44 5.76 -1.21 1.70
C LEU A 44 6.85 -0.45 0.94
N LEU A 45 8.12 -0.54 1.35
CA LEU A 45 9.24 0.08 0.62
C LEU A 45 9.36 -0.42 -0.82
N THR A 46 9.14 -1.72 -1.02
CA THR A 46 9.13 -2.32 -2.37
C THR A 46 7.96 -1.76 -3.21
N LEU A 47 6.81 -1.46 -2.60
CA LEU A 47 5.62 -0.94 -3.29
C LEU A 47 5.70 0.56 -3.54
N ASP A 48 6.33 1.32 -2.65
CA ASP A 48 6.48 2.79 -2.72
C ASP A 48 7.61 3.24 -3.65
N SER A 49 8.39 2.30 -4.19
CA SER A 49 9.38 2.60 -5.22
C SER A 49 8.66 3.07 -6.49
N ASP A 50 8.51 4.38 -6.62
CA ASP A 50 7.81 5.02 -7.74
C ASP A 50 8.79 5.23 -8.90
N GLY A 51 9.07 4.15 -9.63
CA GLY A 51 9.85 4.21 -10.85
C GLY A 51 9.01 4.73 -12.00
N ALA A 52 9.06 6.05 -12.21
CA ALA A 52 8.48 6.73 -13.36
C ALA A 52 8.79 5.99 -14.70
N ASP A 53 10.04 5.58 -14.86
CA ASP A 53 10.54 4.92 -16.08
C ASP A 53 10.63 3.39 -15.98
N GLU A 54 9.99 2.80 -14.98
CA GLU A 54 10.11 1.38 -14.70
C GLU A 54 9.44 0.53 -15.78
N SER A 55 10.19 -0.41 -16.34
CA SER A 55 9.70 -1.29 -17.38
C SER A 55 8.55 -2.16 -16.87
N ARG A 56 7.66 -2.63 -17.76
CA ARG A 56 6.58 -3.56 -17.36
C ARG A 56 7.14 -4.81 -16.65
N HIS A 57 8.32 -5.27 -17.07
CA HIS A 57 8.97 -6.43 -16.47
C HIS A 57 9.43 -6.15 -15.02
N GLU A 58 10.05 -4.99 -14.79
CA GLU A 58 10.42 -4.54 -13.44
C GLU A 58 9.19 -4.40 -12.54
N LYS A 59 8.10 -3.78 -13.02
CA LYS A 59 6.85 -3.70 -12.27
C LYS A 59 6.29 -5.08 -11.89
N HIS A 60 6.36 -6.05 -12.79
CA HIS A 60 5.97 -7.43 -12.50
C HIS A 60 6.87 -8.09 -11.45
N SER A 61 8.19 -7.89 -11.55
CA SER A 61 9.18 -8.38 -10.58
C SER A 61 8.95 -7.77 -9.20
N ARG A 62 8.72 -6.46 -9.16
CA ARG A 62 8.37 -5.70 -7.96
C ARG A 62 7.07 -6.19 -7.31
N ALA A 63 6.02 -6.40 -8.12
CA ALA A 63 4.77 -6.97 -7.62
C ALA A 63 4.97 -8.39 -7.06
N ALA A 64 5.77 -9.23 -7.72
CA ALA A 64 6.08 -10.58 -7.23
C ALA A 64 6.85 -10.55 -5.90
N LYS A 65 7.87 -9.68 -5.78
CA LYS A 65 8.66 -9.49 -4.56
C LYS A 65 7.83 -8.94 -3.41
N ALA A 66 7.00 -7.93 -3.67
CA ALA A 66 6.08 -7.40 -2.68
C ALA A 66 5.08 -8.48 -2.20
N ARG A 67 4.59 -9.31 -3.13
CA ARG A 67 3.69 -10.42 -2.81
C ARG A 67 4.37 -11.45 -1.91
N SER A 68 5.61 -11.87 -2.20
CA SER A 68 6.33 -12.83 -1.35
C SER A 68 6.60 -12.28 0.05
N LEU A 69 6.99 -11.00 0.17
CA LEU A 69 7.19 -10.33 1.46
C LEU A 69 5.87 -10.25 2.26
N LEU A 70 4.75 -9.96 1.60
CA LEU A 70 3.44 -9.99 2.25
C LEU A 70 3.01 -11.40 2.67
N ALA A 71 3.40 -12.43 1.91
CA ALA A 71 3.17 -13.83 2.29
C ALA A 71 3.89 -14.17 3.60
N GLU A 72 5.16 -13.75 3.69
CA GLU A 72 6.01 -13.97 4.85
C GLU A 72 5.45 -13.25 6.08
N ALA A 73 5.10 -11.97 5.93
CA ALA A 73 4.43 -11.19 6.97
C ALA A 73 3.16 -11.87 7.47
N VAL A 74 2.26 -12.27 6.56
CA VAL A 74 1.00 -12.94 6.92
C VAL A 74 1.23 -14.29 7.57
N THR A 75 2.27 -15.03 7.15
CA THR A 75 2.63 -16.31 7.76
C THR A 75 3.13 -16.11 9.19
N ALA A 76 4.00 -15.14 9.42
CA ALA A 76 4.49 -14.77 10.76
C ALA A 76 3.35 -14.29 11.67
N LEU A 77 2.46 -13.42 11.17
CA LEU A 77 1.25 -12.99 11.90
C LEU A 77 0.31 -14.16 12.21
N SER A 78 0.14 -15.10 11.28
CA SER A 78 -0.72 -16.27 11.49
C SER A 78 -0.13 -17.21 12.56
N ARG A 79 1.19 -17.36 12.62
CA ARG A 79 1.87 -18.09 13.71
C ARG A 79 1.72 -17.35 15.04
N ALA A 80 1.91 -16.03 15.06
CA ALA A 80 1.73 -15.23 16.26
C ALA A 80 0.28 -15.23 16.76
N LYS A 81 -0.70 -15.31 15.85
CA LYS A 81 -2.14 -15.37 16.17
C LYS A 81 -2.54 -16.57 17.03
N VAL A 82 -1.80 -17.68 16.94
CA VAL A 82 -2.00 -18.86 17.80
C VAL A 82 -1.82 -18.49 19.27
N TYR A 83 -0.90 -17.57 19.58
CA TYR A 83 -0.61 -17.10 20.93
C TYR A 83 -1.38 -15.82 21.30
N LEU A 84 -1.58 -14.92 20.33
CA LEU A 84 -2.29 -13.64 20.49
C LEU A 84 -3.49 -13.56 19.53
N PRO A 85 -4.69 -14.00 19.95
CA PRO A 85 -5.86 -14.08 19.07
C PRO A 85 -6.37 -12.71 18.57
N LYS A 86 -5.94 -11.60 19.21
CA LYS A 86 -6.23 -10.22 18.79
C LYS A 86 -5.55 -9.81 17.47
N ILE A 87 -4.60 -10.62 16.96
CA ILE A 87 -3.90 -10.34 15.70
C ILE A 87 -4.84 -10.50 14.50
N HIS A 88 -4.89 -9.46 13.68
CA HIS A 88 -5.63 -9.45 12.42
C HIS A 88 -4.72 -9.92 11.29
N THR A 89 -5.16 -10.90 10.51
CA THR A 89 -4.39 -11.46 9.39
C THR A 89 -5.29 -11.77 8.20
N TYR A 90 -4.69 -11.90 7.02
CA TYR A 90 -5.36 -12.41 5.82
C TYR A 90 -5.00 -13.87 5.58
N ALA A 91 -5.75 -14.55 4.72
CA ALA A 91 -5.35 -15.88 4.26
C ALA A 91 -4.20 -15.74 3.24
N VAL A 92 -3.15 -16.56 3.36
CA VAL A 92 -2.02 -16.57 2.40
C VAL A 92 -2.50 -16.71 0.94
N PRO A 93 -3.46 -17.59 0.59
CA PRO A 93 -3.98 -17.66 -0.78
C PRO A 93 -4.62 -16.36 -1.27
N ALA A 94 -5.24 -15.59 -0.38
CA ALA A 94 -5.82 -14.29 -0.74
C ALA A 94 -4.72 -13.28 -1.11
N VAL A 95 -3.58 -13.28 -0.41
CA VAL A 95 -2.42 -12.45 -0.77
C VAL A 95 -1.76 -12.94 -2.06
N MET A 96 -1.66 -14.26 -2.24
CA MET A 96 -1.02 -14.86 -3.42
C MET A 96 -1.82 -14.72 -4.71
N ALA A 97 -3.13 -14.52 -4.62
CA ALA A 97 -3.98 -14.32 -5.79
C ALA A 97 -3.53 -13.11 -6.60
N SER A 98 -3.21 -13.30 -7.88
CA SER A 98 -2.84 -12.22 -8.80
C SER A 98 -4.07 -11.57 -9.42
N VAL A 99 -3.97 -10.27 -9.69
CA VAL A 99 -5.03 -9.49 -10.34
C VAL A 99 -4.59 -9.10 -11.74
N ARG A 100 -5.54 -9.07 -12.70
CA ARG A 100 -5.25 -8.64 -14.06
C ARG A 100 -4.86 -7.14 -14.08
N GLY A 101 -3.65 -6.88 -14.57
CA GLY A 101 -3.07 -5.54 -14.70
C GLY A 101 -2.15 -5.18 -13.54
N VAL A 102 -0.88 -4.87 -13.85
CA VAL A 102 0.19 -4.70 -12.85
C VAL A 102 -0.06 -3.50 -11.94
N ASP A 103 -0.49 -2.36 -12.47
CA ASP A 103 -0.72 -1.17 -11.65
C ASP A 103 -1.88 -1.36 -10.66
N ARG A 104 -2.90 -2.15 -11.05
CA ARG A 104 -4.01 -2.54 -10.17
C ARG A 104 -3.54 -3.51 -9.09
N GLU A 105 -2.68 -4.45 -9.47
CA GLU A 105 -2.08 -5.40 -8.53
C GLU A 105 -1.20 -4.69 -7.49
N LEU A 106 -0.31 -3.78 -7.92
CA LEU A 106 0.51 -2.97 -7.03
C LEU A 106 -0.36 -2.15 -6.06
N SER A 107 -1.39 -1.47 -6.58
CA SER A 107 -2.34 -0.71 -5.75
C SER A 107 -3.04 -1.58 -4.71
N ARG A 108 -3.47 -2.79 -5.11
CA ARG A 108 -4.11 -3.76 -4.22
C ARG A 108 -3.14 -4.26 -3.14
N LEU A 109 -1.91 -4.61 -3.51
CA LEU A 109 -0.90 -5.08 -2.56
C LEU A 109 -0.56 -3.98 -1.56
N HIS A 110 -0.45 -2.72 -2.00
CA HIS A 110 -0.24 -1.57 -1.14
C HIS A 110 -1.42 -1.35 -0.18
N GLN A 111 -2.66 -1.48 -0.66
CA GLN A 111 -3.85 -1.41 0.20
C GLN A 111 -3.88 -2.55 1.24
N LEU A 112 -3.51 -3.77 0.86
CA LEU A 112 -3.44 -4.91 1.79
C LEU A 112 -2.36 -4.70 2.86
N ALA A 113 -1.16 -4.27 2.45
CA ALA A 113 -0.03 -3.98 3.33
C ALA A 113 -0.39 -2.88 4.34
N SER A 114 -0.85 -1.72 3.86
CA SER A 114 -1.26 -0.60 4.72
C SER A 114 -2.39 -0.97 5.68
N THR A 115 -3.41 -1.72 5.21
CA THR A 115 -4.51 -2.18 6.07
C THR A 115 -4.02 -3.16 7.15
N LEU A 116 -3.13 -4.09 6.81
CA LEU A 116 -2.53 -5.01 7.80
C LEU A 116 -1.72 -4.25 8.84
N THR A 117 -0.87 -3.32 8.41
CA THR A 117 -0.06 -2.49 9.31
C THR A 117 -0.95 -1.68 10.25
N MET A 118 -2.00 -1.04 9.73
CA MET A 118 -2.93 -0.25 10.55
C MET A 118 -3.73 -1.09 11.54
N ARG A 119 -4.20 -2.28 11.15
CA ARG A 119 -4.99 -3.15 12.05
C ARG A 119 -4.16 -3.79 13.17
N ASN A 120 -2.85 -3.93 12.96
CA ASN A 120 -1.95 -4.53 13.93
C ASN A 120 -0.99 -3.50 14.54
N CYS A 121 -1.21 -2.20 14.32
CA CYS A 121 -0.22 -1.18 14.67
C CYS A 121 0.11 -1.16 16.16
N ASP A 122 -0.87 -1.49 17.00
CA ASP A 122 -0.64 -1.57 18.44
C ASP A 122 0.30 -2.73 18.76
N LEU A 123 0.21 -3.86 18.06
CA LEU A 123 0.97 -5.06 18.41
C LEU A 123 2.37 -5.09 17.80
N LEU A 124 2.62 -4.34 16.71
CA LEU A 124 3.90 -4.36 16.02
C LEU A 124 4.98 -3.55 16.79
N PRO A 125 6.20 -4.10 16.95
CA PRO A 125 7.24 -3.50 17.79
C PRO A 125 7.75 -2.13 17.28
N GLY A 126 7.64 -1.85 15.98
CA GLY A 126 8.15 -0.62 15.37
C GLY A 126 7.38 0.66 15.73
N ARG A 127 6.15 0.57 16.24
CA ARG A 127 5.33 1.77 16.57
C ARG A 127 5.20 2.03 18.08
N ARG A 128 5.38 1.00 18.91
CA ARG A 128 5.38 1.14 20.38
C ARG A 128 6.71 1.64 20.94
N ALA A 129 7.80 1.54 20.17
CA ALA A 129 9.12 2.02 20.58
C ALA A 129 9.33 3.52 20.27
N ASP A 130 8.33 4.21 19.72
CA ASP A 130 8.37 5.64 19.53
C ASP A 130 8.31 6.31 20.90
N THR A 131 9.50 6.61 21.43
CA THR A 131 9.72 7.75 22.31
C THR A 131 8.83 8.88 21.80
N PRO A 132 7.98 9.50 22.65
CA PRO A 132 7.13 10.60 22.19
C PRO A 132 8.00 11.58 21.41
N LEU A 133 7.61 11.86 20.17
CA LEU A 133 8.32 12.78 19.29
C LEU A 133 8.60 14.05 20.08
N SER A 134 9.80 14.61 19.92
CA SER A 134 10.10 15.86 20.60
C SER A 134 9.05 16.90 20.17
N PRO A 135 8.67 17.85 21.04
CA PRO A 135 7.68 18.87 20.67
C PRO A 135 8.12 19.68 19.44
N ALA A 136 9.43 19.74 19.17
CA ALA A 136 9.98 20.33 17.96
C ALA A 136 9.68 19.48 16.71
N ASP A 137 9.88 18.16 16.78
CA ASP A 137 9.58 17.25 15.67
C ASP A 137 8.08 17.18 15.39
N GLU A 138 7.23 17.23 16.43
CA GLU A 138 5.78 17.32 16.26
C GLU A 138 5.36 18.60 15.52
N ALA A 139 5.99 19.74 15.84
CA ALA A 139 5.70 21.00 15.17
C ALA A 139 6.11 20.96 13.69
N GLN A 140 7.28 20.40 13.38
CA GLN A 140 7.73 20.18 12.01
C GLN A 140 6.80 19.24 11.24
N LEU A 141 6.39 18.12 11.87
CA LEU A 141 5.46 17.19 11.24
C LEU A 141 4.11 17.84 10.96
N ARG A 142 3.58 18.65 11.89
CA ARG A 142 2.35 19.43 11.67
C ARG A 142 2.51 20.39 10.51
N GLN A 143 3.63 21.09 10.40
CA GLN A 143 3.89 22.01 9.30
C GLN A 143 3.93 21.27 7.95
N VAL A 144 4.64 20.15 7.86
CA VAL A 144 4.70 19.32 6.64
C VAL A 144 3.31 18.77 6.28
N LEU A 145 2.54 18.31 7.26
CA LEU A 145 1.18 17.82 7.05
C LEU A 145 0.23 18.93 6.59
N GLU A 146 0.36 20.14 7.12
CA GLU A 146 -0.40 21.31 6.68
C GLU A 146 -0.04 21.70 5.25
N GLU A 147 1.24 21.72 4.90
CA GLU A 147 1.71 21.98 3.53
C GLU A 147 1.16 20.94 2.54
N LEU A 148 1.22 19.65 2.88
CA LEU A 148 0.64 18.56 2.07
C LEU A 148 -0.89 18.68 1.95
N ARG A 149 -1.56 19.09 3.03
CA ARG A 149 -3.02 19.30 3.04
C ARG A 149 -3.41 20.51 2.18
N LEU A 150 -2.59 21.56 2.17
CA LEU A 150 -2.78 22.71 1.29
C LEU A 150 -2.51 22.35 -0.17
N GLN A 151 -1.43 21.62 -0.46
CA GLN A 151 -1.12 21.15 -1.82
C GLN A 151 -2.21 20.21 -2.37
N SER A 152 -2.74 19.29 -1.57
CA SER A 152 -3.83 18.40 -2.01
C SER A 152 -5.15 19.13 -2.23
N LYS A 153 -5.45 20.17 -1.44
CA LYS A 153 -6.59 21.08 -1.69
C LYS A 153 -6.37 21.90 -2.96
N LEU A 154 -5.18 22.46 -3.16
CA LEU A 154 -4.83 23.21 -4.36
C LEU A 154 -4.90 22.34 -5.62
N GLY A 155 -4.46 21.08 -5.56
CA GLY A 155 -4.59 20.13 -6.66
C GLY A 155 -6.05 19.83 -7.04
N ARG A 156 -6.96 19.72 -6.06
CA ARG A 156 -8.41 19.58 -6.34
C ARG A 156 -9.00 20.86 -6.90
N VAL A 157 -8.73 22.01 -6.29
CA VAL A 157 -9.26 23.30 -6.74
C VAL A 157 -8.74 23.65 -8.13
N ALA A 158 -7.49 23.36 -8.45
CA ALA A 158 -6.93 23.52 -9.79
C ALA A 158 -7.65 22.62 -10.81
N ARG A 159 -7.93 21.35 -10.50
CA ARG A 159 -8.72 20.46 -11.38
C ARG A 159 -10.14 20.97 -11.62
N TYR A 160 -10.83 21.45 -10.60
CA TYR A 160 -12.22 21.93 -10.75
C TYR A 160 -12.30 23.33 -11.39
N ARG A 161 -11.34 24.22 -11.15
CA ARG A 161 -11.29 25.54 -11.81
C ARG A 161 -11.00 25.44 -13.29
N TRP A 162 -10.13 24.51 -13.71
CA TRP A 162 -9.89 24.26 -15.13
C TRP A 162 -11.12 23.67 -15.84
N LEU A 163 -11.88 22.80 -15.17
CA LEU A 163 -13.16 22.30 -15.67
C LEU A 163 -14.19 23.43 -15.82
N GLY A 164 -14.31 24.32 -14.84
CA GLY A 164 -15.19 25.49 -14.93
C GLY A 164 -14.79 26.44 -16.06
N PHE A 165 -13.49 26.68 -16.24
CA PHE A 165 -12.99 27.51 -17.33
C PHE A 165 -13.29 26.91 -18.70
N ALA A 166 -13.09 25.59 -18.86
CA ALA A 166 -13.43 24.87 -20.09
C ALA A 166 -14.93 24.92 -20.42
N VAL A 167 -15.80 24.81 -19.41
CA VAL A 167 -17.26 24.90 -19.57
C VAL A 167 -17.70 26.31 -19.96
N CYS A 168 -17.16 27.36 -19.31
CA CYS A 168 -17.45 28.75 -19.69
C CYS A 168 -16.97 29.07 -21.12
N LEU A 169 -15.80 28.58 -21.51
CA LEU A 169 -15.26 28.79 -22.85
C LEU A 169 -16.10 28.08 -23.92
N ALA A 170 -16.59 26.87 -23.61
CA ALA A 170 -17.52 26.15 -24.47
C ALA A 170 -18.88 26.88 -24.60
N ALA A 171 -19.42 27.44 -23.50
CA ALA A 171 -20.69 28.17 -23.52
C ALA A 171 -20.64 29.49 -24.32
N LEU A 172 -19.45 30.09 -24.48
CA LEU A 172 -19.24 31.31 -25.27
C LEU A 172 -19.09 31.07 -26.79
N THR A 173 -18.94 29.81 -27.22
CA THR A 173 -18.77 29.48 -28.66
C THR A 173 -19.91 29.91 -29.59
N PRO A 174 -21.22 29.92 -29.20
CA PRO A 174 -22.29 30.34 -30.10
C PRO A 174 -22.29 31.86 -30.35
N ALA A 175 -21.78 32.65 -29.40
CA ALA A 175 -21.86 34.11 -29.44
C ALA A 175 -20.74 34.78 -30.27
N PHE A 176 -19.60 34.11 -30.45
CA PHE A 176 -18.40 34.71 -31.05
C PHE A 176 -17.94 34.06 -32.37
N GLY A 177 -18.68 33.09 -32.90
CA GLY A 177 -18.39 32.46 -34.19
C GLY A 177 -17.04 31.70 -34.23
N GLY A 178 -16.70 31.19 -35.43
CA GLY A 178 -15.64 30.19 -35.66
C GLY A 178 -14.23 30.53 -35.14
N ALA A 179 -13.92 31.81 -34.91
CA ALA A 179 -12.63 32.22 -34.34
C ALA A 179 -12.42 31.72 -32.90
N THR A 180 -13.50 31.59 -32.11
CA THR A 180 -13.42 31.04 -30.75
C THR A 180 -13.31 29.52 -30.72
N ALA A 181 -13.81 28.83 -31.75
CA ALA A 181 -13.65 27.39 -31.88
C ALA A 181 -12.18 26.99 -32.06
N ALA A 182 -11.41 27.79 -32.81
CA ALA A 182 -9.97 27.57 -32.97
C ALA A 182 -9.21 27.77 -31.65
N LEU A 183 -9.57 28.79 -30.87
CA LEU A 183 -8.94 29.08 -29.59
C LEU A 183 -9.30 28.05 -28.52
N ALA A 184 -10.55 27.56 -28.52
CA ALA A 184 -11.00 26.44 -27.69
C ALA A 184 -10.26 25.14 -28.05
N LEU A 185 -10.02 24.88 -29.35
CA LEU A 185 -9.22 23.74 -29.81
C LEU A 185 -7.75 23.85 -29.37
N ILE A 186 -7.14 25.03 -29.43
CA ILE A 186 -5.76 25.26 -28.98
C ILE A 186 -5.67 25.10 -27.45
N CYS A 187 -6.63 25.61 -26.69
CA CYS A 187 -6.70 25.41 -25.24
C CYS A 187 -6.96 23.94 -24.87
N ALA A 188 -7.84 23.24 -25.60
CA ALA A 188 -8.09 21.82 -25.40
C ALA A 188 -6.87 20.98 -25.75
N ALA A 189 -6.16 21.30 -26.84
CA ALA A 189 -4.90 20.65 -27.21
C ALA A 189 -3.81 20.92 -26.17
N GLY A 190 -3.71 22.14 -25.65
CA GLY A 190 -2.80 22.50 -24.55
C GLY A 190 -3.12 21.77 -23.25
N ALA A 191 -4.41 21.61 -22.92
CA ALA A 191 -4.86 20.86 -21.75
C ALA A 191 -4.60 19.35 -21.90
N VAL A 192 -4.83 18.78 -23.09
CA VAL A 192 -4.48 17.39 -23.40
C VAL A 192 -2.97 17.20 -23.37
N TRP A 193 -2.18 18.17 -23.86
CA TRP A 193 -0.72 18.13 -23.84
C TRP A 193 -0.15 18.25 -22.41
N GLN A 194 -0.72 19.11 -21.56
CA GLN A 194 -0.36 19.15 -20.15
C GLN A 194 -0.81 17.91 -19.39
N LEU A 195 -1.99 17.36 -19.69
CA LEU A 195 -2.41 16.07 -19.13
C LEU A 195 -1.50 14.93 -19.59
N SER A 196 -1.00 14.99 -20.83
CA SER A 196 -0.04 14.01 -21.35
C SER A 196 1.34 14.20 -20.75
N ARG A 197 1.78 15.43 -20.44
CA ARG A 197 3.03 15.69 -19.69
C ARG A 197 2.93 15.28 -18.23
N ALA A 198 1.81 15.56 -17.58
CA ALA A 198 1.52 15.06 -16.23
C ALA A 198 1.32 13.54 -16.19
N ARG A 199 1.00 12.92 -17.35
CA ARG A 199 0.99 11.46 -17.57
C ARG A 199 2.27 10.92 -18.20
N GLN A 200 3.27 11.75 -18.48
CA GLN A 200 4.60 11.30 -18.88
C GLN A 200 5.45 11.28 -17.61
N PRO A 201 5.52 10.14 -16.91
CA PRO A 201 6.70 9.88 -16.14
C PRO A 201 7.90 9.92 -17.10
N ALA A 202 8.82 10.85 -16.79
CA ALA A 202 10.25 10.92 -17.05
C ALA A 202 10.94 10.16 -18.21
N LEU A 203 10.31 9.90 -19.36
CA LEU A 203 11.08 9.54 -20.56
C LEU A 203 11.87 10.76 -21.08
N THR A 204 13.07 10.98 -20.53
CA THR A 204 14.35 11.29 -21.22
C THR A 204 15.36 11.97 -20.27
N ALA A 205 16.36 11.21 -19.80
CA ALA A 205 17.79 11.56 -19.79
C ALA A 205 18.56 10.37 -19.22
N GLY A 206 19.52 9.70 -19.87
CA GLY A 206 20.18 9.78 -21.18
C GLY A 206 20.84 8.40 -21.37
N ARG A 207 21.18 7.95 -22.58
CA ARG A 207 22.50 8.19 -23.16
C ARG A 207 23.66 8.07 -22.18
#